data_AF-A0A7Y2XAG1-F1
#
_entry.id   AF-A0A7Y2XAG1-F1
#
_cell.length_a   1.000
_cell.length_b   1.000
_cell.length_c   1.000
_cell.angle_alpha   90.00
_cell.angle_beta   90.00
_cell.angle_gamma   90.00
#
_symmetry.space_group_name_H-M   'P 1'
#
loop_
_entity.id
_entity.type
_entity.pdbx_description
1 polymer ?
#
loop_
_entity_poly.entity_id
_entity_poly.type
_entity_poly.pdbx_seq_one_letter_code
_entity_poly.pdbx_strand_id
1 'polypeptide(L)'
;MESVIENTDTVKWHFAKCNNSKCNSIFLVNPEESPGELGYLCPDCSRKTTSSHVVQCSSCKTILNFVRAAASEEKVVFNVTKCSHCIGTIEDEWEIEPLYLPESYI
;
A
#
# COMPACT_ATOMS: atom_id res chain seq x y z
N MET A 1 -23.36 46.35 0.17
CA MET A 1 -22.84 45.12 -0.46
C MET A 1 -21.92 44.47 0.55
N GLU A 2 -22.48 43.57 1.35
CA GLU A 2 -21.71 42.75 2.28
C GLU A 2 -20.99 41.68 1.45
N SER A 3 -19.67 41.74 1.43
CA SER A 3 -18.85 40.68 0.83
C SER A 3 -19.04 39.43 1.69
N VAL A 4 -19.86 38.49 1.20
CA VAL A 4 -19.92 37.15 1.76
C VAL A 4 -18.54 36.54 1.53
N ILE A 5 -17.71 36.56 2.56
CA ILE A 5 -16.48 35.75 2.58
C ILE A 5 -17.00 34.33 2.70
N GLU A 6 -17.09 33.62 1.57
CA GLU A 6 -17.26 32.18 1.61
C GLU A 6 -16.14 31.64 2.51
N ASN A 7 -16.50 31.15 3.70
CA ASN A 7 -15.69 30.15 4.36
C ASN A 7 -15.75 28.95 3.43
N THR A 8 -14.89 28.94 2.41
CA THR A 8 -14.42 27.68 1.87
C THR A 8 -13.75 27.05 3.07
N ASP A 9 -14.52 26.25 3.82
CA ASP A 9 -13.99 25.32 4.79
C ASP A 9 -12.71 24.81 4.16
N THR A 10 -11.58 25.05 4.82
CA THR A 10 -10.30 24.52 4.39
C THR A 10 -10.43 23.02 4.55
N VAL A 11 -11.05 22.40 3.54
CA VAL A 11 -11.29 20.98 3.33
C VAL A 11 -10.03 20.33 3.87
N LYS A 12 -10.13 19.70 5.05
CA LYS A 12 -8.99 19.43 5.95
C LYS A 12 -8.02 18.45 5.30
N TRP A 13 -7.20 18.95 4.39
CA TRP A 13 -6.13 18.20 3.75
C TRP A 13 -5.26 17.62 4.85
N HIS A 14 -5.13 16.30 4.85
CA HIS A 14 -4.29 15.60 5.81
C HIS A 14 -3.04 15.08 5.11
N PHE A 15 -1.95 15.03 5.87
CA PHE A 15 -0.73 14.40 5.43
C PHE A 15 -0.83 12.91 5.74
N ALA A 16 -0.65 12.07 4.72
CA ALA A 16 -0.52 10.64 4.90
C ALA A 16 0.91 10.20 4.66
N LYS A 17 1.37 9.25 5.46
CA LYS A 17 2.62 8.53 5.21
C LYS A 17 2.33 7.38 4.25
N CYS A 18 3.19 7.20 3.25
CA CYS A 18 3.12 6.06 2.34
C CYS A 18 3.21 4.76 3.13
N ASN A 19 2.29 3.86 2.85
CA ASN A 19 2.14 2.58 3.52
C ASN A 19 3.21 1.55 3.12
N ASN A 20 4.06 1.88 2.14
CA ASN A 20 5.27 1.12 1.82
C ASN A 20 6.39 1.44 2.83
N SER A 21 6.79 0.44 3.61
CA SER A 21 7.82 0.56 4.65
C SER A 21 9.16 1.09 4.13
N LYS A 22 9.50 0.81 2.85
CA LYS A 22 10.75 1.24 2.21
C LYS A 22 10.70 2.65 1.60
N CYS A 23 9.51 3.24 1.43
CA CYS A 23 9.37 4.53 0.76
C CYS A 23 9.48 5.70 1.75
N ASN A 24 8.83 5.59 2.91
CA ASN A 24 8.75 6.64 3.94
C ASN A 24 8.30 8.05 3.48
N SER A 25 7.80 8.20 2.26
CA SER A 25 7.30 9.47 1.73
C SER A 25 6.03 9.92 2.44
N ILE A 26 5.89 11.23 2.66
CA ILE A 26 4.69 11.87 3.19
C ILE A 26 4.10 12.74 2.08
N PHE A 27 2.78 12.69 1.88
CA PHE A 27 2.09 13.43 0.82
C PHE A 27 0.74 13.96 1.29
N LEU A 28 0.25 15.01 0.61
CA LEU A 28 -1.09 15.54 0.85
C LEU A 28 -2.14 14.58 0.28
N VAL A 29 -3.17 14.33 1.07
CA VAL A 29 -4.33 13.55 0.70
C VAL A 29 -5.57 14.43 0.77
N ASN A 30 -6.42 14.31 -0.24
CA ASN A 30 -7.72 14.97 -0.24
C ASN A 30 -8.59 14.32 0.86
N PRO A 31 -9.25 15.07 1.75
CA PRO A 31 -10.07 14.47 2.82
C PRO A 31 -11.23 13.59 2.33
N GLU A 32 -11.64 13.69 1.07
CA GLU A 32 -12.59 12.74 0.46
C GLU A 32 -11.95 11.39 0.10
N GLU A 33 -10.62 11.32 0.05
CA GLU A 33 -9.87 10.12 -0.28
C GLU A 33 -9.70 9.25 0.98
N SER A 34 -10.34 8.08 0.98
CA SER A 34 -10.16 7.05 1.98
C SER A 34 -8.97 6.13 1.64
N PRO A 35 -8.27 5.57 2.64
CA PRO A 35 -7.24 4.57 2.36
C PRO A 35 -7.90 3.35 1.72
N GLY A 36 -7.43 2.96 0.53
CA GLY A 36 -7.86 1.73 -0.13
C GLY A 36 -7.36 0.48 0.61
N GLU A 37 -7.54 -0.71 0.02
CA GLU A 37 -7.10 -1.99 0.61
C GLU A 37 -5.59 -2.05 0.91
N LEU A 38 -4.80 -1.27 0.16
CA LEU A 38 -3.36 -1.14 0.29
C LEU A 38 -2.93 0.08 1.13
N GLY A 39 -3.89 0.78 1.75
CA GLY A 39 -3.64 2.01 2.50
C GLY A 39 -3.30 3.20 1.60
N TYR A 40 -2.72 4.24 2.19
CA TYR A 40 -2.26 5.43 1.47
C TYR A 40 -0.93 5.14 0.78
N LEU A 41 -0.88 5.26 -0.54
CA LEU A 41 0.34 5.08 -1.32
C LEU A 41 0.74 6.38 -2.00
N CYS A 42 2.03 6.71 -1.90
CA CYS A 42 2.56 7.81 -2.69
C CYS A 42 2.41 7.50 -4.20
N PRO A 43 2.41 8.52 -5.08
CA PRO A 43 2.24 8.33 -6.52
C PRO A 43 3.20 7.29 -7.13
N ASP A 44 4.45 7.24 -6.65
CA ASP A 44 5.44 6.25 -7.10
C ASP A 44 5.09 4.81 -6.69
N CYS A 45 4.64 4.61 -5.44
CA CYS A 45 4.23 3.28 -4.98
C CYS A 45 2.90 2.85 -5.62
N SER A 46 1.97 3.79 -5.82
CA SER A 46 0.73 3.54 -6.54
C SER A 46 0.97 3.18 -8.01
N ARG A 47 2.07 3.62 -8.63
CA ARG A 47 2.47 3.16 -9.98
C ARG A 47 3.12 1.77 -9.96
N LYS A 48 3.75 1.38 -8.85
CA LYS A 48 4.36 0.04 -8.72
C LYS A 48 3.29 -1.04 -8.53
N THR A 49 2.18 -0.75 -7.87
CA THR A 49 1.05 -1.72 -7.76
C THR A 49 0.50 -2.13 -9.11
N THR A 50 0.67 -1.30 -10.16
CA THR A 50 0.20 -1.64 -11.51
C THR A 50 1.21 -2.45 -12.33
N SER A 51 2.45 -2.61 -11.88
CA SER A 51 3.51 -3.35 -12.61
C SER A 51 4.21 -4.43 -11.78
N SER A 52 3.83 -4.56 -10.51
CA SER A 52 4.44 -5.49 -9.55
C SER A 52 3.38 -6.16 -8.70
N HIS A 53 3.65 -7.39 -8.30
CA HIS A 53 2.99 -8.03 -7.16
C HIS A 53 3.28 -7.23 -5.89
N VAL A 54 2.32 -7.27 -4.96
CA VAL A 54 2.41 -6.52 -3.71
C VAL A 54 2.58 -7.50 -2.58
N VAL A 55 3.58 -7.29 -1.71
CA VAL A 55 3.72 -8.05 -0.46
C VAL A 55 3.25 -7.16 0.68
N GLN A 56 2.14 -7.55 1.30
CA GLN A 56 1.44 -6.82 2.36
C GLN A 56 1.41 -7.64 3.65
N CYS A 57 1.42 -6.99 4.80
CA CYS A 57 1.13 -7.64 6.08
C CYS A 57 -0.38 -7.67 6.34
N SER A 58 -0.95 -8.83 6.64
CA SER A 58 -2.37 -8.98 6.97
C SER A 58 -2.74 -8.27 8.26
N SER A 59 -1.84 -8.25 9.25
CA SER A 59 -2.10 -7.69 10.57
C SER A 59 -2.14 -6.16 10.59
N CYS A 60 -1.17 -5.49 9.97
CA CYS A 60 -1.08 -4.02 9.98
C CYS A 60 -1.31 -3.37 8.62
N LYS A 61 -1.61 -4.17 7.59
CA LYS A 61 -1.82 -3.73 6.20
C LYS A 61 -0.64 -2.99 5.57
N THR A 62 0.53 -2.95 6.22
CA THR A 62 1.76 -2.34 5.68
C THR A 62 2.27 -3.10 4.47
N ILE A 63 2.64 -2.37 3.41
CA ILE A 63 3.33 -2.95 2.26
C ILE A 63 4.81 -3.10 2.62
N LEU A 64 5.30 -4.33 2.56
CA LEU A 64 6.68 -4.68 2.86
C LEU A 64 7.54 -4.65 1.60
N ASN A 65 6.97 -5.05 0.46
CA ASN A 65 7.72 -5.14 -0.78
C ASN A 65 6.85 -5.08 -2.04
N PHE A 66 7.51 -4.79 -3.16
CA PHE A 66 6.95 -4.94 -4.50
C PHE A 66 7.83 -5.89 -5.29
N VAL A 67 7.24 -6.96 -5.81
CA VAL A 67 7.96 -7.96 -6.62
C VAL A 67 7.55 -7.76 -8.08
N ARG A 68 8.52 -7.61 -8.97
CA ARG A 68 8.23 -7.33 -10.39
C ARG A 68 7.41 -8.47 -10.99
N ALA A 69 6.24 -8.13 -11.54
CA ALA A 69 5.39 -9.08 -12.26
C ALA A 69 5.80 -9.12 -13.74
N ALA A 70 5.66 -10.28 -14.39
CA ALA A 70 5.73 -10.31 -15.85
C ALA A 70 4.53 -9.59 -16.46
N ALA A 71 4.68 -9.00 -17.66
CA ALA A 71 3.60 -8.24 -18.30
C ALA A 71 2.35 -9.10 -18.62
N SER A 72 2.53 -10.42 -18.72
CA SER A 72 1.49 -11.41 -18.99
C SER A 72 0.99 -12.15 -17.73
N GLU A 73 1.55 -11.85 -16.56
CA GLU A 73 1.22 -12.52 -15.30
C GLU A 73 0.12 -11.74 -14.55
N GLU A 74 -0.78 -12.47 -13.89
CA GLU A 74 -1.78 -11.86 -13.03
C GLU A 74 -1.11 -11.28 -11.78
N LYS A 75 -1.42 -10.03 -11.45
CA LYS A 75 -0.83 -9.36 -10.29
C LYS A 75 -1.51 -9.88 -9.05
N VAL A 76 -0.70 -10.39 -8.14
CA VAL A 76 -1.16 -11.00 -6.88
C VAL A 76 -0.73 -10.13 -5.71
N VAL A 77 -1.61 -10.03 -4.71
CA VAL A 77 -1.27 -9.48 -3.40
C VAL A 77 -0.90 -10.66 -2.52
N PHE A 78 0.40 -10.77 -2.26
CA PHE A 78 0.96 -11.66 -1.27
C PHE A 78 0.76 -11.07 0.13
N ASN A 79 0.33 -11.89 1.06
CA ASN A 79 0.07 -11.55 2.44
C ASN A 79 1.04 -12.30 3.35
N VAL A 80 1.68 -11.58 4.26
CA VAL A 80 2.34 -12.17 5.43
C VAL A 80 1.44 -12.03 6.64
N THR A 81 1.48 -12.99 7.57
CA THR A 81 0.60 -12.94 8.74
C THR A 81 0.98 -11.77 9.66
N LYS A 82 2.29 -11.59 9.90
CA LYS A 82 2.86 -10.55 10.76
C LYS A 82 4.15 -10.03 10.13
N CYS A 83 4.63 -8.89 10.62
CA CYS A 83 5.88 -8.30 10.16
C CYS A 83 6.57 -7.52 11.28
N SER A 84 7.84 -7.15 11.05
CA SER A 84 8.66 -6.37 11.98
C SER A 84 8.08 -4.99 12.33
N HIS A 85 7.13 -4.48 11.54
CA HIS A 85 6.46 -3.20 11.76
C HIS A 85 5.22 -3.29 12.65
N CYS A 86 4.83 -4.49 13.10
CA CYS A 86 3.69 -4.69 13.99
C CYS A 86 4.07 -5.55 15.21
N ILE A 87 3.45 -6.72 15.35
CA ILE A 87 3.70 -7.69 16.43
C ILE A 87 4.58 -8.87 15.98
N GLY A 88 5.10 -8.84 14.75
CA GLY A 88 5.93 -9.91 14.20
C GLY A 88 7.42 -9.59 14.26
N THR A 89 8.22 -10.54 13.80
CA THR A 89 9.65 -10.39 13.57
C THR A 89 9.95 -10.31 12.07
N ILE A 90 11.23 -10.15 11.73
CA ILE A 90 11.67 -10.23 10.33
C ILE A 90 11.56 -11.65 9.78
N GLU A 91 11.55 -12.67 10.63
CA GLU A 91 11.39 -14.08 10.22
C GLU A 91 9.94 -14.35 9.78
N ASP A 92 8.95 -13.72 10.44
CA ASP A 92 7.55 -13.80 10.01
C ASP A 92 7.32 -13.22 8.60
N GLU A 93 8.21 -12.34 8.13
CA GLU A 93 8.12 -11.77 6.77
C GLU A 93 8.52 -12.78 5.68
N TRP A 94 9.10 -13.93 6.06
CA TRP A 94 9.52 -14.97 5.13
C TRP A 94 8.38 -15.94 4.81
N GLU A 95 7.40 -16.03 5.71
CA GLU A 95 6.18 -16.84 5.57
C GLU A 95 5.14 -16.06 4.76
N ILE A 96 5.32 -16.04 3.44
CA ILE A 96 4.48 -15.30 2.50
C ILE A 96 3.45 -16.23 1.85
N GLU A 97 2.17 -15.87 1.92
CA GLU A 97 1.07 -16.57 1.26
C GLU A 97 0.39 -15.68 0.20
N PRO A 98 -0.19 -16.23 -0.88
CA PRO A 98 -0.10 -17.62 -1.29
C PRO A 98 1.32 -17.98 -1.74
N LEU A 99 1.78 -19.19 -1.42
CA LEU A 99 2.95 -19.75 -2.07
C LEU A 99 2.60 -19.99 -3.54
N TYR A 100 3.21 -19.24 -4.45
CA TYR A 100 3.09 -19.52 -5.88
C TYR A 100 3.90 -20.79 -6.18
N LEU A 101 3.31 -21.95 -5.93
CA LEU A 101 3.76 -23.20 -6.54
C LEU A 101 3.33 -23.11 -8.01
N PRO A 102 4.26 -23.09 -8.97
CA PRO A 102 3.88 -23.27 -10.36
C PRO A 102 3.38 -24.70 -10.51
N GLU A 103 2.09 -24.94 -10.24
CA GLU A 103 1.41 -26.15 -10.69
C GLU A 103 1.28 -26.06 -12.22
N SER A 104 2.35 -26.42 -12.94
CA SER A 104 2.29 -26.91 -14.33
C SER A 104 3.68 -27.38 -14.81
N TYR A 105 4.23 -28.40 -14.15
CA TYR A 105 5.01 -29.43 -14.83
C TYR A 105 4.13 -30.68 -14.92
N ILE A 106 3.31 -30.78 -15.98
CA ILE A 106 2.81 -32.05 -16.51
C ILE A 106 2.88 -31.97 -18.02
#